data_AF-A0A8D2C0E6-F1
#
_entry.id   AF-A0A8D2C0E6-F1
#
_cell.length_a   1.000
_cell.length_b   1.000
_cell.length_c   1.000
_cell.angle_alpha   90.00
_cell.angle_beta   90.00
_cell.angle_gamma   90.00
#
_symmetry.space_group_name_H-M   'P 1'
#
loop_
_entity.id
_entity.type
_entity.pdbx_description
1 polymer ?
#
loop_
_entity_poly.entity_id
_entity_poly.type
_entity_poly.pdbx_seq_one_letter_code
_entity_poly.pdbx_strand_id
1 'polypeptide(L)'
;MDPGKEGLPRKPRFSAQGWGWALWGWTSWSLGSVARVPGWAWGDNLDPQGRGAHWARGQVVLKPGLGLGAGLVSRAQQPPGPLKQLHVGKWLSPFFFTCAVYFLLWIPDDQPSWVGALVKCLPVLSLVVFLRAVDASGGYSARLQGALLCSAVGDACLVWPEAFLHGVAAFAAAHLLYLWAFGLTPLQPGLLLLVILAALPYYGLLLWHLPPDLVLALTAYSLALATMLWRGLARGGSTGWGALLFTLSDTMLAWNAFAQPLPHARLVVMTTYYSAQVLISLSVSQSPKLKPN
;
A
#
# COMPACT_ATOMS: atom_id res chain seq x y z
N MET A 1 -66.52 -32.37 -10.66
CA MET A 1 -66.62 -32.11 -9.21
C MET A 1 -65.65 -33.05 -8.53
N ASP A 2 -64.52 -32.52 -8.09
CA ASP A 2 -63.63 -33.14 -7.10
C ASP A 2 -62.95 -31.99 -6.33
N PRO A 3 -63.14 -31.84 -5.01
CA PRO A 3 -62.68 -30.72 -4.21
C PRO A 3 -61.35 -31.05 -3.50
N GLY A 4 -60.31 -30.22 -3.66
CA GLY A 4 -59.06 -30.42 -2.92
C GLY A 4 -57.91 -29.51 -3.35
N LYS A 5 -58.00 -28.22 -3.04
CA LYS A 5 -56.87 -27.29 -3.07
C LYS A 5 -56.62 -26.76 -1.66
N GLU A 6 -55.55 -27.20 -1.02
CA GLU A 6 -54.78 -26.45 0.00
C GLU A 6 -53.33 -26.96 -0.19
N GLY A 7 -52.28 -26.18 -0.39
CA GLY A 7 -51.96 -24.82 0.03
C GLY A 7 -50.52 -24.81 0.52
N LEU A 8 -49.56 -25.27 -0.31
CA LEU A 8 -48.13 -25.30 0.07
C LEU A 8 -47.53 -23.88 -0.04
N PRO A 9 -46.80 -23.39 0.99
CA PRO A 9 -46.24 -22.05 0.99
C PRO A 9 -45.14 -21.92 -0.07
N ARG A 10 -45.31 -20.96 -0.98
CA ARG A 10 -44.30 -20.58 -1.97
C ARG A 10 -43.10 -19.96 -1.25
N LYS A 11 -41.89 -20.45 -1.55
CA LYS A 11 -40.61 -19.82 -1.15
C LYS A 11 -40.61 -18.34 -1.55
N PRO A 12 -40.08 -17.43 -0.72
CA PRO A 12 -40.01 -16.02 -1.07
C PRO A 12 -39.07 -15.83 -2.27
N ARG A 13 -39.61 -15.28 -3.36
CA ARG A 13 -38.82 -14.67 -4.44
C ARG A 13 -38.28 -13.35 -3.91
N PHE A 14 -36.96 -13.22 -3.83
CA PHE A 14 -36.31 -11.92 -3.65
C PHE A 14 -36.54 -11.09 -4.91
N SER A 15 -37.34 -10.03 -4.80
CA SER A 15 -37.48 -9.00 -5.81
C SER A 15 -36.39 -7.95 -5.62
N ALA A 16 -35.52 -7.81 -6.61
CA ALA A 16 -34.60 -6.69 -6.73
C ALA A 16 -35.38 -5.45 -7.18
N GLN A 17 -35.96 -4.70 -6.24
CA GLN A 17 -36.44 -3.32 -6.42
C GLN A 17 -36.93 -2.80 -5.06
N GLY A 18 -36.24 -1.80 -4.51
CA GLY A 18 -36.67 -1.17 -3.26
C GLY A 18 -35.58 -0.45 -2.47
N TRP A 19 -34.65 0.26 -3.11
CA TRP A 19 -33.83 1.24 -2.39
C TRP A 19 -34.57 2.58 -2.41
N GLY A 20 -35.50 2.73 -1.46
CA GLY A 20 -36.22 3.97 -1.23
C GLY A 20 -35.28 5.02 -0.64
N TRP A 21 -35.05 6.08 -1.40
CA TRP A 21 -34.42 7.30 -0.91
C TRP A 21 -35.40 8.06 -0.02
N ALA A 22 -35.09 8.16 1.27
CA ALA A 22 -35.79 9.05 2.20
C ALA A 22 -34.77 9.94 2.92
N LEU A 23 -34.52 11.08 2.29
CA LEU A 23 -34.49 12.43 2.87
C LEU A 23 -33.96 12.55 4.31
N TRP A 24 -32.66 12.80 4.47
CA TRP A 24 -32.16 13.65 5.56
C TRP A 24 -31.19 14.71 5.00
N GLY A 25 -31.75 15.91 4.84
CA GLY A 25 -31.17 17.23 5.11
C GLY A 25 -29.71 17.50 4.75
N TRP A 26 -29.50 18.06 3.56
CA TRP A 26 -28.41 19.00 3.33
C TRP A 26 -28.82 20.39 3.83
N THR A 27 -28.14 20.94 4.84
CA THR A 27 -28.05 22.39 5.02
C THR A 27 -26.70 22.81 5.61
N SER A 28 -26.16 23.84 4.96
CA SER A 28 -25.20 24.85 5.41
C SER A 28 -23.74 24.47 5.67
N TRP A 29 -22.90 25.04 4.80
CA TRP A 29 -21.50 25.36 5.04
C TRP A 29 -21.35 26.35 6.20
N SER A 30 -20.29 26.20 6.99
CA SER A 30 -19.64 27.33 7.66
C SER A 30 -18.13 27.22 7.50
N LEU A 31 -17.54 28.12 6.70
CA LEU A 31 -16.14 28.48 6.84
C LEU A 31 -15.93 29.06 8.23
N GLY A 32 -14.96 28.54 8.97
CA GLY A 32 -14.57 29.12 10.25
C GLY A 32 -13.36 28.43 10.84
N SER A 33 -12.26 29.19 10.90
CA SER A 33 -11.13 29.03 11.83
C SER A 33 -9.96 28.15 11.37
N VAL A 34 -9.04 28.83 10.66
CA VAL A 34 -7.62 28.50 10.61
C VAL A 34 -7.08 28.38 12.03
N ALA A 35 -6.75 27.16 12.46
CA ALA A 35 -5.97 26.92 13.66
C ALA A 35 -4.49 27.22 13.36
N ARG A 36 -3.99 28.31 13.95
CA ARG A 36 -2.56 28.66 13.98
C ARG A 36 -1.81 27.60 14.80
N VAL A 37 -0.86 26.92 14.15
CA VAL A 37 0.18 26.14 14.83
C VAL A 37 1.21 27.14 15.39
N PRO A 38 1.57 27.10 16.69
CA PRO A 38 2.56 28.00 17.24
C PRO A 38 3.99 27.55 16.90
N GLY A 39 4.76 28.48 16.35
CA GLY A 39 6.22 28.52 16.39
C GLY A 39 6.89 27.60 15.38
N TRP A 40 7.52 28.17 14.37
CA TRP A 40 8.98 28.29 14.27
C TRP A 40 9.28 29.58 13.50
N ALA A 41 10.09 30.44 14.10
CA ALA A 41 10.46 31.73 13.54
C ALA A 41 11.43 31.52 12.37
N TRP A 42 11.07 32.05 11.20
CA TRP A 42 12.06 32.34 10.16
C TRP A 42 12.90 33.51 10.66
N GLY A 43 14.16 33.24 10.97
CA GLY A 43 15.15 34.28 11.20
C GLY A 43 15.51 34.91 9.86
N ASP A 44 14.73 35.91 9.45
CA ASP A 44 15.17 36.89 8.47
C ASP A 44 16.16 37.83 9.17
N ASN A 45 17.44 37.49 9.08
CA ASN A 45 18.52 38.43 9.39
C ASN A 45 19.59 38.27 8.30
N LEU A 46 19.40 39.00 7.21
CA LEU A 46 20.45 39.27 6.23
C LEU A 46 21.34 40.38 6.82
N ASP A 47 22.54 39.97 7.27
CA ASP A 47 23.63 40.90 7.56
C ASP A 47 24.09 41.58 6.24
N PRO A 48 24.15 42.93 6.14
CA PRO A 48 24.56 43.62 4.92
C PRO A 48 26.07 43.58 4.62
N GLN A 49 26.91 42.88 5.40
CA GLN A 49 28.38 42.96 5.27
C GLN A 49 29.11 41.69 4.80
N GLY A 50 28.44 40.70 4.21
CA GLY A 50 29.10 39.74 3.32
C GLY A 50 30.31 38.98 3.88
N ARG A 51 30.25 38.51 5.14
CA ARG A 51 31.24 37.57 5.70
C ARG A 51 30.56 36.26 6.12
N GLY A 52 30.64 35.27 5.25
CA GLY A 52 30.16 33.91 5.51
C GLY A 52 30.92 33.24 6.64
N ALA A 53 30.19 32.79 7.66
CA ALA A 53 30.74 31.98 8.74
C ALA A 53 31.12 30.59 8.22
N HIS A 54 32.43 30.32 8.17
CA HIS A 54 32.99 28.98 8.06
C HIS A 54 32.62 28.18 9.31
N TRP A 55 31.71 27.21 9.19
CA TRP A 55 31.48 26.23 10.23
C TRP A 55 32.59 25.17 10.18
N ALA A 56 33.62 25.38 11.00
CA ALA A 56 34.66 24.40 11.30
C ALA A 56 34.03 23.16 11.95
N ARG A 57 34.23 22.00 11.31
CA ARG A 57 33.96 20.69 11.89
C ARG A 57 34.87 20.50 13.10
N GLY A 58 34.31 20.45 14.30
CA GLY A 58 35.04 20.06 15.50
C GLY A 58 35.56 18.63 15.34
N GLN A 59 36.87 18.49 15.08
CA GLN A 59 37.59 17.25 15.25
C GLN A 59 37.94 17.13 16.74
N VAL A 60 37.30 16.19 17.43
CA VAL A 60 37.79 15.71 18.72
C VAL A 60 39.02 14.86 18.44
N VAL A 61 40.20 15.43 18.69
CA VAL A 61 41.48 14.71 18.64
C VAL A 61 41.56 13.82 19.87
N LEU A 62 41.31 12.52 19.70
CA LEU A 62 41.60 11.49 20.71
C LEU A 62 43.09 11.13 20.63
N LYS A 63 43.77 11.17 21.78
CA LYS A 63 45.16 10.72 21.96
C LYS A 63 45.33 9.26 21.52
N PRO A 64 46.47 8.87 20.93
CA PRO A 64 46.75 7.48 20.62
C PRO A 64 47.25 6.75 21.88
N GLY A 65 46.55 5.69 22.27
CA GLY A 65 46.96 4.75 23.31
C GLY A 65 46.39 3.37 23.02
N LEU A 66 47.26 2.45 22.61
CA LEU A 66 47.17 0.98 22.60
C LEU A 66 45.81 0.29 22.29
N GLY A 67 45.77 -0.39 21.14
CA GLY A 67 45.40 -1.81 21.07
C GLY A 67 43.93 -2.21 20.85
N LEU A 68 43.70 -2.87 19.71
CA LEU A 68 42.67 -3.90 19.45
C LEU A 68 41.20 -3.45 19.37
N GLY A 69 40.66 -3.39 18.14
CA GLY A 69 39.21 -3.31 17.90
C GLY A 69 38.85 -2.75 16.53
N ALA A 70 39.23 -3.43 15.45
CA ALA A 70 38.86 -3.05 14.10
C ALA A 70 37.35 -3.24 13.84
N GLY A 71 36.70 -2.20 13.32
CA GLY A 71 35.69 -2.37 12.26
C GLY A 71 34.21 -2.36 12.66
N LEU A 72 33.69 -1.24 13.14
CA LEU A 72 32.27 -0.87 12.95
C LEU A 72 32.16 0.58 12.48
N VAL A 73 32.71 0.86 11.30
CA VAL A 73 32.32 2.05 10.54
C VAL A 73 30.94 1.76 9.96
N SER A 74 29.92 2.39 10.53
CA SER A 74 28.57 2.45 9.96
C SER A 74 28.69 2.90 8.50
N ARG A 75 28.51 1.95 7.57
CA ARG A 75 28.60 2.20 6.14
C ARG A 75 27.37 3.00 5.73
N ALA A 76 27.48 4.32 5.79
CA ALA A 76 26.52 5.22 5.17
C ALA A 76 26.31 4.74 3.72
N GLN A 77 25.07 4.35 3.41
CA GLN A 77 24.64 3.91 2.08
C GLN A 77 25.03 5.02 1.10
N GLN A 78 26.11 4.86 0.33
CA GLN A 78 26.46 5.85 -0.66
C GLN A 78 25.32 5.93 -1.69
N PRO A 79 24.87 7.15 -2.04
CA PRO A 79 23.81 7.29 -3.03
C PRO A 79 24.25 6.59 -4.33
N PRO A 80 23.35 5.85 -4.99
CA PRO A 80 23.69 5.18 -6.23
C PRO A 80 24.20 6.21 -7.24
N GLY A 81 25.33 5.91 -7.89
CA GLY A 81 25.94 6.79 -8.87
C GLY A 81 24.99 7.16 -10.01
N PRO A 82 25.23 8.29 -10.70
CA PRO A 82 24.29 8.88 -11.66
C PRO A 82 23.85 7.91 -12.78
N LEU A 83 24.74 7.03 -13.25
CA LEU A 83 24.41 6.01 -14.25
C LEU A 83 23.40 4.96 -13.75
N LYS A 84 23.47 4.59 -12.47
CA LYS A 84 22.54 3.63 -11.85
C LYS A 84 21.15 4.27 -11.63
N GLN A 85 21.10 5.56 -11.33
CA GLN A 85 19.83 6.30 -11.23
C GLN A 85 19.14 6.46 -12.58
N LEU A 86 19.90 6.80 -13.63
CA LEU A 86 19.37 6.87 -15.00
C LEU A 86 18.82 5.53 -15.49
N HIS A 87 19.45 4.43 -15.06
CA HIS A 87 19.00 3.08 -15.40
C HIS A 87 17.66 2.75 -14.73
N VAL A 88 17.51 3.03 -13.42
CA VAL A 88 16.26 2.80 -12.67
C VAL A 88 15.10 3.64 -13.24
N GLY A 89 15.35 4.91 -13.57
CA GLY A 89 14.31 5.80 -14.11
C GLY A 89 13.73 5.31 -15.45
N LYS A 90 14.58 4.80 -16.35
CA LYS A 90 14.12 4.27 -17.66
C LYS A 90 13.17 3.09 -17.50
N TRP A 91 13.46 2.16 -16.59
CA TRP A 91 12.64 0.97 -16.39
C TRP A 91 11.35 1.22 -15.61
N LEU A 92 11.18 2.40 -14.99
CA LEU A 92 9.91 2.83 -14.39
C LEU A 92 9.00 3.56 -15.39
N SER A 93 9.51 3.96 -16.55
CA SER A 93 8.69 4.64 -17.57
C SER A 93 7.44 3.83 -17.99
N PRO A 94 7.47 2.50 -18.17
CA PRO A 94 6.28 1.74 -18.52
C PRO A 94 5.22 1.74 -17.40
N PHE A 95 5.64 1.80 -16.14
CA PHE A 95 4.73 1.91 -14.99
C PHE A 95 3.96 3.21 -15.01
N PHE A 96 4.65 4.36 -15.13
CA PHE A 96 3.96 5.65 -15.19
C PHE A 96 3.07 5.78 -16.42
N PHE A 97 3.51 5.25 -17.57
CA PHE A 97 2.71 5.23 -18.78
C PHE A 97 1.43 4.40 -18.61
N THR A 98 1.52 3.19 -18.07
CA THR A 98 0.36 2.33 -17.85
C THR A 98 -0.58 2.87 -16.76
N CYS A 99 -0.06 3.52 -15.71
CA CYS A 99 -0.86 4.29 -14.75
C CYS A 99 -1.65 5.41 -15.44
N ALA A 100 -0.99 6.19 -16.31
CA ALA A 100 -1.66 7.24 -17.06
C ALA A 100 -2.76 6.66 -17.95
N VAL A 101 -2.49 5.56 -18.67
CA VAL A 101 -3.51 4.86 -19.47
C VAL A 101 -4.69 4.40 -18.60
N TYR A 102 -4.45 3.82 -17.42
CA TYR A 102 -5.50 3.40 -16.50
C TYR A 102 -6.42 4.56 -16.09
N PHE A 103 -5.83 5.69 -15.66
CA PHE A 103 -6.61 6.85 -15.22
C PHE A 103 -7.25 7.64 -16.37
N LEU A 104 -6.63 7.67 -17.56
CA LEU A 104 -7.17 8.35 -18.74
C LEU A 104 -8.31 7.58 -19.39
N LEU A 105 -8.23 6.25 -19.47
CA LEU A 105 -9.30 5.44 -20.04
C LEU A 105 -10.54 5.42 -19.14
N TRP A 106 -10.36 5.54 -17.82
CA TRP A 106 -11.42 5.60 -16.81
C TRP A 106 -12.58 4.62 -17.09
N ILE A 107 -12.24 3.36 -17.41
CA ILE A 107 -13.21 2.34 -17.81
C ILE A 107 -14.19 2.11 -16.64
N PRO A 108 -15.50 2.34 -16.80
CA PRO A 108 -16.48 2.18 -15.72
C PRO A 108 -16.43 0.79 -15.05
N ASP A 109 -16.59 0.75 -13.73
CA ASP A 109 -16.54 -0.50 -12.93
C ASP A 109 -17.90 -1.24 -12.92
N ASP A 110 -18.94 -0.67 -13.52
CA ASP A 110 -20.30 -1.23 -13.60
C ASP A 110 -20.42 -2.38 -14.62
N GLN A 111 -19.52 -2.43 -15.59
CA GLN A 111 -19.47 -3.49 -16.60
C GLN A 111 -18.16 -4.26 -16.52
N PRO A 112 -18.14 -5.44 -15.87
CA PRO A 112 -16.92 -6.22 -15.74
C PRO A 112 -16.42 -6.64 -17.12
N SER A 113 -15.18 -6.27 -17.42
CA SER A 113 -14.58 -6.48 -18.74
C SER A 113 -13.14 -6.97 -18.64
N TRP A 114 -12.77 -7.87 -19.54
CA TRP A 114 -11.39 -8.36 -19.67
C TRP A 114 -10.41 -7.24 -19.98
N VAL A 115 -10.83 -6.22 -20.74
CA VAL A 115 -10.03 -5.03 -21.02
C VAL A 115 -9.81 -4.21 -19.76
N GLY A 116 -10.86 -3.97 -18.96
CA GLY A 116 -10.75 -3.27 -17.67
C GLY A 116 -9.81 -3.98 -16.71
N ALA A 117 -9.94 -5.30 -16.60
CA ALA A 117 -9.04 -6.14 -15.80
C ALA A 117 -7.58 -6.03 -16.28
N LEU A 118 -7.34 -6.16 -17.59
CA LEU A 118 -6.00 -6.04 -18.17
C LEU A 118 -5.40 -4.67 -17.87
N VAL A 119 -6.11 -3.58 -18.19
CA VAL A 119 -5.65 -2.20 -18.00
C VAL A 119 -5.34 -1.92 -16.53
N LYS A 120 -6.13 -2.48 -15.60
CA LYS A 120 -5.89 -2.39 -14.14
C LYS A 120 -4.62 -3.13 -13.69
N CYS A 121 -4.29 -4.26 -14.33
CA CYS A 121 -3.12 -5.06 -14.00
C CYS A 121 -1.82 -4.52 -14.59
N LEU A 122 -1.88 -3.81 -15.73
CA LEU A 122 -0.69 -3.37 -16.48
C LEU A 122 0.34 -2.58 -15.64
N PRO A 123 -0.05 -1.62 -14.77
CA PRO A 123 0.89 -0.96 -13.89
C PRO A 123 1.68 -1.94 -13.02
N VAL A 124 1.01 -2.88 -12.36
CA VAL A 124 1.66 -3.85 -11.48
C VAL A 124 2.56 -4.81 -12.26
N LEU A 125 2.12 -5.28 -13.43
CA LEU A 125 2.91 -6.14 -14.32
C LEU A 125 4.17 -5.43 -14.83
N SER A 126 4.10 -4.13 -15.10
CA SER A 126 5.27 -3.35 -15.50
C SER A 126 6.34 -3.28 -14.40
N LEU A 127 5.94 -3.31 -13.12
CA LEU A 127 6.86 -3.38 -11.99
C LEU A 127 7.55 -4.75 -11.89
N VAL A 128 6.91 -5.83 -12.31
CA VAL A 128 7.56 -7.15 -12.43
C VAL A 128 8.70 -7.09 -13.43
N VAL A 129 8.47 -6.46 -14.59
CA VAL A 129 9.51 -6.26 -15.62
C VAL A 129 10.63 -5.36 -15.09
N PHE A 130 10.29 -4.28 -14.39
CA PHE A 130 11.27 -3.41 -13.71
C PHE A 130 12.17 -4.19 -12.76
N LEU A 131 11.60 -5.04 -11.90
CA LEU A 131 12.36 -5.83 -10.94
C LEU A 131 13.27 -6.86 -11.62
N ARG A 132 12.82 -7.48 -12.72
CA ARG A 132 13.66 -8.37 -13.54
C ARG A 132 14.84 -7.62 -14.17
N ALA A 133 14.63 -6.40 -14.65
CA ALA A 133 15.68 -5.59 -15.27
C ALA A 133 16.72 -5.07 -14.27
N VAL A 134 16.31 -4.71 -13.05
CA VAL A 134 17.20 -4.10 -12.04
C VAL A 134 17.90 -5.15 -11.16
N ASP A 135 17.26 -6.28 -10.88
CA ASP A 135 17.83 -7.34 -10.04
C ASP A 135 17.24 -8.72 -10.35
N ALA A 136 17.69 -9.34 -11.45
CA ALA A 136 17.15 -10.61 -11.95
C ALA A 136 17.41 -11.82 -11.02
N SER A 137 18.51 -11.82 -10.27
CA SER A 137 19.00 -12.99 -9.52
C SER A 137 18.82 -12.90 -8.00
N GLY A 138 18.24 -11.82 -7.48
CA GLY A 138 18.07 -11.61 -6.05
C GLY A 138 16.86 -12.36 -5.48
N GLY A 139 17.07 -13.19 -4.44
CA GLY A 139 15.96 -13.86 -3.75
C GLY A 139 14.92 -12.90 -3.16
N TYR A 140 15.33 -11.67 -2.78
CA TYR A 140 14.42 -10.60 -2.39
C TYR A 140 13.55 -10.13 -3.58
N SER A 141 14.19 -9.84 -4.72
CA SER A 141 13.51 -9.45 -5.96
C SER A 141 12.52 -10.52 -6.42
N ALA A 142 12.90 -11.80 -6.38
CA ALA A 142 12.00 -12.90 -6.74
C ALA A 142 10.72 -12.96 -5.90
N ARG A 143 10.82 -12.72 -4.57
CA ARG A 143 9.65 -12.67 -3.67
C ARG A 143 8.75 -11.47 -3.96
N LEU A 144 9.33 -10.29 -4.17
CA LEU A 144 8.57 -9.09 -4.55
C LEU A 144 7.81 -9.30 -5.87
N GLN A 145 8.43 -9.97 -6.83
CA GLN A 145 7.79 -10.27 -8.10
C GLN A 145 6.66 -11.27 -7.98
N GLY A 146 6.84 -12.32 -7.15
CA GLY A 146 5.74 -13.22 -6.80
C GLY A 146 4.59 -12.45 -6.18
N ALA A 147 4.87 -11.53 -5.25
CA ALA A 147 3.86 -10.70 -4.62
C ALA A 147 3.13 -9.81 -5.64
N LEU A 148 3.86 -9.13 -6.54
CA LEU A 148 3.27 -8.32 -7.61
C LEU A 148 2.41 -9.15 -8.58
N LEU A 149 2.84 -10.36 -8.93
CA LEU A 149 2.03 -11.26 -9.77
C LEU A 149 0.74 -11.68 -9.06
N CYS A 150 0.82 -12.02 -7.78
CA CYS A 150 -0.36 -12.30 -6.96
C CYS A 150 -1.27 -11.07 -6.83
N SER A 151 -0.71 -9.87 -6.68
CA SER A 151 -1.49 -8.62 -6.67
C SER A 151 -2.17 -8.36 -8.02
N ALA A 152 -1.51 -8.61 -9.15
CA ALA A 152 -2.12 -8.49 -10.47
C ALA A 152 -3.26 -9.51 -10.67
N VAL A 153 -3.10 -10.75 -10.21
CA VAL A 153 -4.20 -11.73 -10.19
C VAL A 153 -5.35 -11.22 -9.31
N GLY A 154 -5.04 -10.67 -8.14
CA GLY A 154 -6.02 -10.02 -7.27
C GLY A 154 -6.78 -8.90 -7.97
N ASP A 155 -6.08 -7.99 -8.65
CA ASP A 155 -6.65 -6.89 -9.41
C ASP A 155 -7.63 -7.36 -10.49
N ALA A 156 -7.26 -8.41 -11.22
CA ALA A 156 -8.12 -9.03 -12.23
C ALA A 156 -9.35 -9.68 -11.59
N CYS A 157 -9.18 -10.49 -10.55
CA CYS A 157 -10.30 -11.15 -9.87
C CYS A 157 -11.30 -10.16 -9.27
N LEU A 158 -10.84 -9.03 -8.73
CA LEU A 158 -11.71 -8.00 -8.15
C LEU A 158 -12.59 -7.25 -9.18
N VAL A 159 -12.40 -7.47 -10.49
CA VAL A 159 -13.31 -6.92 -11.51
C VAL A 159 -14.64 -7.69 -11.52
N TRP A 160 -14.64 -8.98 -11.19
CA TRP A 160 -15.85 -9.81 -11.21
C TRP A 160 -16.32 -10.11 -9.78
N PRO A 161 -17.59 -9.80 -9.42
CA PRO A 161 -18.13 -10.09 -8.10
C PRO A 161 -18.00 -11.57 -7.69
N GLU A 162 -18.16 -12.49 -8.64
CA GLU A 162 -18.07 -13.94 -8.42
C GLU A 162 -16.64 -14.39 -8.07
N ALA A 163 -15.64 -13.62 -8.50
CA ALA A 163 -14.22 -13.90 -8.23
C ALA A 163 -13.68 -13.10 -7.04
N PHE A 164 -14.52 -12.34 -6.32
CA PHE A 164 -14.10 -11.50 -5.20
C PHE A 164 -13.23 -12.24 -4.18
N LEU A 165 -13.68 -13.41 -3.72
CA LEU A 165 -12.96 -14.20 -2.71
C LEU A 165 -11.61 -14.73 -3.24
N HIS A 166 -11.54 -15.08 -4.53
CA HIS A 166 -10.29 -15.45 -5.19
C HIS A 166 -9.33 -14.26 -5.24
N GLY A 167 -9.85 -13.05 -5.48
CA GLY A 167 -9.10 -11.81 -5.43
C GLY A 167 -8.53 -11.53 -4.04
N VAL A 168 -9.36 -11.65 -2.99
CA VAL A 168 -8.92 -11.52 -1.59
C VAL A 168 -7.83 -12.54 -1.26
N ALA A 169 -7.99 -13.80 -1.68
CA ALA A 169 -6.97 -14.83 -1.46
C ALA A 169 -5.65 -14.53 -2.21
N ALA A 170 -5.72 -14.03 -3.45
CA ALA A 170 -4.55 -13.64 -4.22
C ALA A 170 -3.81 -12.46 -3.58
N PHE A 171 -4.53 -11.43 -3.12
CA PHE A 171 -3.93 -10.34 -2.36
C PHE A 171 -3.37 -10.82 -1.01
N ALA A 172 -4.04 -11.72 -0.29
CA ALA A 172 -3.49 -12.30 0.94
C ALA A 172 -2.14 -13.00 0.67
N ALA A 173 -2.06 -13.79 -0.40
CA ALA A 173 -0.81 -14.42 -0.83
C ALA A 173 0.27 -13.37 -1.18
N ALA A 174 -0.10 -12.26 -1.83
CA ALA A 174 0.81 -11.15 -2.07
C ALA A 174 1.36 -10.55 -0.77
N HIS A 175 0.51 -10.31 0.24
CA HIS A 175 0.92 -9.82 1.55
C HIS A 175 1.89 -10.78 2.27
N LEU A 176 1.65 -12.08 2.18
CA LEU A 176 2.56 -13.09 2.75
C LEU A 176 3.91 -13.13 2.03
N LEU A 177 3.94 -12.96 0.70
CA LEU A 177 5.18 -12.87 -0.07
C LEU A 177 5.94 -11.57 0.23
N TYR A 178 5.24 -10.44 0.40
CA TYR A 178 5.84 -9.19 0.88
C TYR A 178 6.41 -9.34 2.28
N LEU A 179 5.64 -9.93 3.20
CA LEU A 179 6.08 -10.25 4.55
C LEU A 179 7.37 -11.08 4.53
N TRP A 180 7.42 -12.13 3.71
CA TRP A 180 8.59 -12.98 3.56
C TRP A 180 9.79 -12.22 2.96
N ALA A 181 9.55 -11.33 2.00
CA ALA A 181 10.58 -10.47 1.44
C ALA A 181 11.15 -9.50 2.50
N PHE A 182 10.29 -8.87 3.30
CA PHE A 182 10.68 -7.85 4.27
C PHE A 182 11.51 -8.45 5.41
N GLY A 183 11.25 -9.71 5.76
CA GLY A 183 11.97 -10.45 6.79
C GLY A 183 11.61 -10.00 8.21
N LEU A 184 12.17 -10.68 9.21
CA LEU A 184 11.82 -10.49 10.62
C LEU A 184 12.80 -9.63 11.43
N THR A 185 13.90 -9.16 10.81
CA THR A 185 14.95 -8.43 11.51
C THR A 185 15.01 -6.95 11.07
N PRO A 186 15.03 -5.99 12.00
CA PRO A 186 14.75 -6.12 13.44
C PRO A 186 13.27 -6.44 13.70
N LEU A 187 12.94 -7.11 14.81
CA LEU A 187 11.55 -7.47 15.13
C LEU A 187 10.69 -6.24 15.48
N GLN A 188 11.17 -5.34 16.33
CA GLN A 188 10.40 -4.14 16.76
C GLN A 188 8.97 -4.45 17.26
N PRO A 189 8.80 -5.16 18.39
CA PRO A 189 7.49 -5.52 18.92
C PRO A 189 6.66 -4.31 19.38
N GLY A 190 7.29 -3.21 19.79
CA GLY A 190 6.57 -1.97 20.11
C GLY A 190 5.83 -1.39 18.90
N LEU A 191 6.38 -1.54 17.69
CA LEU A 191 5.72 -1.13 16.46
C LEU A 191 4.56 -2.07 16.10
N LEU A 192 4.68 -3.36 16.38
CA LEU A 192 3.57 -4.31 16.23
C LEU A 192 2.38 -3.90 17.12
N LEU A 193 2.66 -3.55 18.38
CA LEU A 193 1.63 -3.06 19.29
C LEU A 193 0.94 -1.81 18.73
N LEU A 194 1.68 -0.83 18.21
CA LEU A 194 1.10 0.36 17.58
C LEU A 194 0.21 0.02 16.38
N VAL A 195 0.65 -0.91 15.52
CA VAL A 195 -0.15 -1.37 14.37
C VAL A 195 -1.43 -2.06 14.85
N ILE A 196 -1.36 -2.91 15.87
CA ILE A 196 -2.55 -3.57 16.44
C ILE A 196 -3.51 -2.53 17.03
N LEU A 197 -3.01 -1.58 17.82
CA LEU A 197 -3.84 -0.53 18.43
C LEU A 197 -4.51 0.38 17.39
N ALA A 198 -3.88 0.59 16.24
CA ALA A 198 -4.47 1.34 15.12
C ALA A 198 -5.47 0.49 14.31
N ALA A 199 -5.17 -0.79 14.08
CA ALA A 199 -5.98 -1.67 13.23
C ALA A 199 -7.24 -2.20 13.94
N LEU A 200 -7.16 -2.49 15.24
CA LEU A 200 -8.25 -3.13 15.99
C LEU A 200 -9.54 -2.30 16.03
N PRO A 201 -9.51 -0.97 16.29
CA PRO A 201 -10.73 -0.15 16.27
C PRO A 201 -11.36 -0.10 14.89
N TYR A 202 -10.54 0.07 13.84
CA TYR A 202 -11.02 0.08 12.46
C TYR A 202 -11.67 -1.26 12.08
N TYR A 203 -10.99 -2.37 12.36
CA TYR A 203 -11.52 -3.71 12.08
C TYR A 203 -12.79 -4.00 12.90
N GLY A 204 -12.79 -3.58 14.17
CA GLY A 204 -13.95 -3.65 15.04
C GLY A 204 -15.18 -2.95 14.47
N LEU A 205 -15.02 -1.76 13.87
CA LEU A 205 -16.09 -1.05 13.16
C LEU A 205 -16.51 -1.75 11.86
N LEU A 206 -15.54 -2.26 11.10
CA LEU A 206 -15.80 -2.95 9.84
C LEU A 206 -16.62 -4.22 10.06
N LEU A 207 -16.36 -4.98 11.13
CA LEU A 207 -17.07 -6.22 11.48
C LEU A 207 -18.60 -6.04 11.57
N TRP A 208 -19.10 -4.87 11.99
CA TRP A 208 -20.54 -4.58 12.04
C TRP A 208 -21.21 -4.57 10.66
N HIS A 209 -20.42 -4.35 9.61
CA HIS A 209 -20.89 -4.21 8.24
C HIS A 209 -20.60 -5.46 7.40
N LEU A 210 -19.85 -6.43 7.93
CA LEU A 210 -19.45 -7.62 7.18
C LEU A 210 -20.55 -8.70 7.18
N PRO A 211 -20.85 -9.29 6.02
CA PRO A 211 -21.64 -10.53 5.94
C PRO A 211 -20.96 -11.66 6.73
N PRO A 212 -21.71 -12.48 7.51
CA PRO A 212 -21.13 -13.52 8.35
C PRO A 212 -20.23 -14.54 7.62
N ASP A 213 -20.54 -14.84 6.36
CA ASP A 213 -19.82 -15.75 5.48
C ASP A 213 -18.44 -15.21 5.05
N LEU A 214 -18.25 -13.88 5.05
CA LEU A 214 -16.98 -13.25 4.68
C LEU A 214 -16.07 -12.94 5.87
N VAL A 215 -16.59 -13.00 7.10
CA VAL A 215 -15.84 -12.62 8.31
C VAL A 215 -14.53 -13.39 8.44
N LEU A 216 -14.54 -14.72 8.26
CA LEU A 216 -13.33 -15.53 8.40
C LEU A 216 -12.26 -15.15 7.37
N ALA A 217 -12.64 -15.03 6.10
CA ALA A 217 -11.73 -14.70 5.01
C ALA A 217 -11.13 -13.30 5.18
N LEU A 218 -11.96 -12.32 5.52
CA LEU A 218 -11.53 -10.94 5.71
C LEU A 218 -10.74 -10.75 7.01
N THR A 219 -11.03 -11.52 8.07
CA THR A 219 -10.19 -11.53 9.29
C THR A 219 -8.77 -12.01 8.96
N ALA A 220 -8.66 -13.14 8.25
CA ALA A 220 -7.38 -13.70 7.85
C ALA A 220 -6.61 -12.73 6.94
N TYR A 221 -7.33 -12.08 6.01
CA TYR A 221 -6.79 -11.04 5.14
C TYR A 221 -6.24 -9.84 5.94
N SER A 222 -7.05 -9.28 6.85
CA SER A 222 -6.66 -8.13 7.66
C SER A 222 -5.47 -8.44 8.56
N LEU A 223 -5.37 -9.66 9.08
CA LEU A 223 -4.20 -10.10 9.86
C LEU A 223 -2.93 -10.16 8.98
N ALA A 224 -3.03 -10.70 7.77
CA ALA A 224 -1.90 -10.72 6.83
C ALA A 224 -1.46 -9.29 6.44
N LEU A 225 -2.42 -8.41 6.16
CA LEU A 225 -2.18 -7.00 5.84
C LEU A 225 -1.52 -6.26 7.02
N ALA A 226 -2.04 -6.40 8.25
CA ALA A 226 -1.47 -5.78 9.44
C ALA A 226 -0.05 -6.29 9.73
N THR A 227 0.20 -7.58 9.53
CA THR A 227 1.54 -8.17 9.71
C THR A 227 2.51 -7.64 8.66
N MET A 228 2.07 -7.53 7.39
CA MET A 228 2.85 -6.93 6.31
C MET A 228 3.16 -5.45 6.61
N LEU A 229 2.19 -4.68 7.11
CA LEU A 229 2.38 -3.28 7.53
C LEU A 229 3.45 -3.17 8.61
N TRP A 230 3.34 -3.95 9.69
CA TRP A 230 4.31 -3.95 10.77
C TRP A 230 5.73 -4.23 10.25
N ARG A 231 5.89 -5.26 9.39
CA ARG A 231 7.21 -5.60 8.85
C ARG A 231 7.74 -4.57 7.86
N GLY A 232 6.88 -3.98 7.04
CA GLY A 232 7.24 -2.91 6.13
C GLY A 232 7.74 -1.68 6.88
N LEU A 233 7.00 -1.24 7.91
CA LEU A 233 7.41 -0.12 8.77
C LEU A 233 8.69 -0.43 9.54
N ALA A 234 8.86 -1.66 10.04
CA ALA A 234 10.08 -2.06 10.75
C ALA A 234 11.33 -2.07 9.87
N ARG A 235 11.15 -2.35 8.57
CA ARG A 235 12.22 -2.24 7.55
C ARG A 235 12.50 -0.78 7.17
N GLY A 236 11.49 0.07 7.20
CA GLY A 236 11.59 1.51 6.92
C GLY A 236 11.86 1.85 5.45
N GLY A 237 12.27 3.10 5.21
CA GLY A 237 12.55 3.61 3.88
C GLY A 237 11.36 3.52 2.92
N SER A 238 11.63 3.16 1.67
CA SER A 238 10.60 2.98 0.64
C SER A 238 9.62 1.84 0.99
N THR A 239 10.10 0.77 1.65
CA THR A 239 9.24 -0.34 2.09
C THR A 239 8.18 0.11 3.08
N GLY A 240 8.57 0.91 4.08
CA GLY A 240 7.65 1.38 5.13
C GLY A 240 6.54 2.26 4.58
N TRP A 241 6.90 3.26 3.75
CA TRP A 241 5.92 4.12 3.09
C TRP A 241 5.03 3.34 2.13
N GLY A 242 5.61 2.38 1.39
CA GLY A 242 4.84 1.51 0.51
C GLY A 242 3.83 0.65 1.26
N ALA A 243 4.23 0.01 2.36
CA ALA A 243 3.34 -0.80 3.19
C ALA A 243 2.22 0.04 3.82
N LEU A 244 2.53 1.26 4.30
CA LEU A 244 1.54 2.20 4.81
C LEU A 244 0.48 2.55 3.76
N LEU A 245 0.92 2.90 2.54
CA LEU A 245 0.02 3.25 1.44
C LEU A 245 -0.80 2.05 0.96
N PHE A 246 -0.23 0.83 1.01
CA PHE A 246 -0.98 -0.38 0.68
C PHE A 246 -2.11 -0.59 1.68
N THR A 247 -1.81 -0.52 2.99
CA THR A 247 -2.85 -0.64 4.02
C THR A 247 -3.87 0.48 3.92
N LEU A 248 -3.47 1.71 3.58
CA LEU A 248 -4.41 2.80 3.34
C LEU A 248 -5.34 2.50 2.14
N SER A 249 -4.79 2.01 1.02
CA SER A 249 -5.58 1.57 -0.14
C SER A 249 -6.64 0.54 0.26
N ASP A 250 -6.22 -0.51 0.96
CA ASP A 250 -7.10 -1.63 1.30
C ASP A 250 -8.15 -1.26 2.34
N THR A 251 -7.80 -0.41 3.31
CA THR A 251 -8.78 0.09 4.28
C THR A 251 -9.83 0.97 3.61
N MET A 252 -9.46 1.77 2.63
CA MET A 252 -10.43 2.56 1.85
C MET A 252 -11.26 1.68 0.93
N LEU A 253 -10.67 0.66 0.32
CA LEU A 253 -11.36 -0.32 -0.52
C LEU A 253 -12.40 -1.11 0.29
N ALA A 254 -12.01 -1.64 1.45
CA ALA A 254 -12.90 -2.40 2.33
C ALA A 254 -14.03 -1.53 2.89
N TRP A 255 -13.73 -0.30 3.30
CA TRP A 255 -14.76 0.63 3.77
C TRP A 255 -15.78 0.98 2.67
N ASN A 256 -15.30 1.25 1.46
CA ASN A 256 -16.16 1.51 0.31
C ASN A 256 -17.02 0.30 -0.08
N ALA A 257 -16.48 -0.91 0.05
CA ALA A 257 -17.16 -2.14 -0.33
C ALA A 257 -18.24 -2.58 0.69
N PHE A 258 -17.95 -2.44 1.99
CA PHE A 258 -18.79 -3.04 3.03
C PHE A 258 -19.52 -2.02 3.92
N ALA A 259 -18.92 -0.87 4.20
CA ALA A 259 -19.50 0.10 5.13
C ALA A 259 -20.37 1.14 4.42
N GLN A 260 -19.76 1.99 3.60
CA GLN A 260 -20.48 3.03 2.86
C GLN A 260 -19.69 3.48 1.62
N PRO A 261 -20.36 3.83 0.52
CA PRO A 261 -19.69 4.35 -0.67
C PRO A 261 -18.89 5.62 -0.36
N LEU A 262 -17.62 5.64 -0.76
CA LEU A 262 -16.75 6.79 -0.61
C LEU A 262 -16.75 7.63 -1.89
N PRO A 263 -16.80 8.97 -1.78
CA PRO A 263 -16.66 9.85 -2.94
C PRO A 263 -15.27 9.65 -3.55
N HIS A 264 -15.21 9.42 -4.86
CA HIS A 264 -13.97 9.20 -5.61
C HIS A 264 -13.15 7.99 -5.10
N ALA A 265 -13.80 6.98 -4.51
CA ALA A 265 -13.14 5.80 -3.93
C ALA A 265 -12.07 5.18 -4.85
N ARG A 266 -12.44 4.95 -6.12
CA ARG A 266 -11.55 4.38 -7.13
C ARG A 266 -10.25 5.17 -7.28
N LEU A 267 -10.33 6.50 -7.36
CA LEU A 267 -9.16 7.35 -7.54
C LEU A 267 -8.23 7.21 -6.35
N VAL A 268 -8.78 7.31 -5.13
CA VAL A 268 -7.97 7.28 -3.91
C VAL A 268 -7.34 5.91 -3.69
N VAL A 269 -8.12 4.84 -3.86
CA VAL A 269 -7.65 3.45 -3.74
C VAL A 269 -6.54 3.19 -4.76
N MET A 270 -6.77 3.46 -6.05
CA MET A 270 -5.78 3.11 -7.09
C MET A 270 -4.53 3.97 -7.02
N THR A 271 -4.65 5.25 -6.63
CA THR A 271 -3.49 6.13 -6.48
C THR A 271 -2.61 5.69 -5.31
N THR A 272 -3.22 5.38 -4.16
CA THR A 272 -2.47 4.89 -2.98
C THR A 272 -1.90 3.50 -3.23
N TYR A 273 -2.65 2.62 -3.90
CA TYR A 273 -2.22 1.29 -4.31
C TYR A 273 -1.02 1.30 -5.26
N TYR A 274 -1.09 2.00 -6.39
CA TYR A 274 0.02 2.03 -7.35
C TYR A 274 1.25 2.72 -6.74
N SER A 275 1.05 3.76 -5.92
CA SER A 275 2.13 4.38 -5.15
C SER A 275 2.79 3.39 -4.17
N ALA A 276 1.99 2.56 -3.51
CA ALA A 276 2.48 1.50 -2.64
C ALA A 276 3.36 0.50 -3.40
N GLN A 277 2.85 -0.01 -4.53
CA GLN A 277 3.54 -1.02 -5.32
C GLN A 277 4.89 -0.53 -5.88
N VAL A 278 4.96 0.72 -6.37
CA VAL A 278 6.22 1.28 -6.87
C VAL A 278 7.22 1.53 -5.74
N LEU A 279 6.78 2.02 -4.57
CA LEU A 279 7.65 2.22 -3.41
C LEU A 279 8.22 0.89 -2.89
N ILE A 280 7.38 -0.14 -2.78
CA ILE A 280 7.84 -1.48 -2.41
C ILE A 280 8.81 -2.02 -3.47
N SER A 281 8.55 -1.81 -4.76
CA SER A 281 9.46 -2.26 -5.83
C SER A 281 10.83 -1.53 -5.79
N LEU A 282 10.83 -0.24 -5.51
CA LEU A 282 12.05 0.59 -5.40
C LEU A 282 12.97 0.14 -4.25
N SER A 283 12.43 -0.54 -3.23
CA SER A 283 13.20 -1.05 -2.10
C SER A 283 14.27 -2.08 -2.49
N VAL A 284 14.18 -2.70 -3.68
CA VAL A 284 15.23 -3.57 -4.22
C VAL A 284 16.57 -2.83 -4.34
N SER A 285 16.53 -1.53 -4.62
CA SER A 285 17.72 -0.68 -4.73
C SER A 285 18.37 -0.36 -3.39
N GLN A 286 17.63 -0.55 -2.30
CA GLN A 286 18.07 -0.30 -0.91
C GLN A 286 18.55 -1.57 -0.21
N SER A 287 18.31 -2.75 -0.80
CA SER A 287 18.72 -4.03 -0.23
C SER A 287 20.24 -4.22 -0.37
N PRO A 288 20.97 -4.56 0.72
CA PRO A 288 22.39 -4.87 0.63
C PRO A 288 22.58 -6.08 -0.30
N LYS A 289 23.24 -5.89 -1.44
CA LYS A 289 23.68 -7.02 -2.26
C LYS A 289 24.72 -7.78 -1.46
N LEU A 290 24.35 -8.95 -0.93
CA LEU A 290 25.32 -9.91 -0.42
C LEU A 290 26.27 -10.23 -1.57
N LYS A 291 27.56 -9.90 -1.40
CA LYS A 291 28.58 -10.36 -2.35
C LYS A 291 28.59 -11.89 -2.30
N PRO A 292 28.61 -12.59 -3.45
CA PRO A 292 29.03 -13.98 -3.45
C PRO A 292 30.50 -14.01 -3.04
N ASN A 293 30.81 -14.84 -2.04
CA ASN A 293 32.18 -15.18 -1.65
C ASN A 293 32.85 -16.01 -2.75
#